data_AF-A0A0B1TWT2-F1
#
_entry.id   AF-A0A0B1TWT2-F1
#
_cell.length_a   1.000
_cell.length_b   1.000
_cell.length_c   1.000
_cell.angle_alpha   90.00
_cell.angle_beta   90.00
_cell.angle_gamma   90.00
#
_symmetry.space_group_name_H-M   'P 1'
#
loop_
_entity.id
_entity.type
_entity.pdbx_description
1 polymer ?
#
loop_
_entity_poly.entity_id
_entity_poly.type
_entity_poly.pdbx_seq_one_letter_code
_entity_poly.pdbx_strand_id
1 'polypeptide(L)'
;MSRRLAGLVCGFLLLAAAAFAADPAPVPVVPAPGKVTLVDLGAKACVPCKMMQPVLAAIEARYADRAAIIFIDVWEHRDEPQKFGLRVIPTQIFYDKTGKEVSRHEGFLDEKPIADTLDRLLAE
;
A
#
# COMPACT_ATOMS: atom_id res chain seq x y z
N MET A 1 35.56 49.98 -40.43
CA MET A 1 34.23 49.41 -40.74
C MET A 1 34.21 47.98 -40.18
N SER A 2 33.85 47.76 -38.91
CA SER A 2 32.47 47.65 -38.40
C SER A 2 31.59 46.79 -39.30
N ARG A 3 31.28 45.56 -38.87
CA ARG A 3 29.91 45.12 -38.54
C ARG A 3 29.88 43.67 -38.03
N ARG A 4 29.60 43.59 -36.72
CA ARG A 4 28.86 42.58 -35.94
C ARG A 4 28.37 41.34 -36.70
N LEU A 5 28.66 40.16 -36.15
CA LEU A 5 27.63 39.14 -35.97
C LEU A 5 27.91 38.40 -34.65
N ALA A 6 27.17 38.82 -33.61
CA ALA A 6 26.98 38.02 -32.41
C ALA A 6 26.02 36.88 -32.78
N GLY A 7 26.53 35.66 -32.81
CA GLY A 7 25.74 34.44 -32.98
C GLY A 7 25.62 33.71 -31.65
N LEU A 8 24.54 34.00 -30.91
CA LEU A 8 23.94 33.08 -29.95
C LEU A 8 23.58 31.77 -30.67
N VAL A 9 23.99 30.60 -30.16
CA VAL A 9 23.13 29.40 -29.94
C VAL A 9 23.86 28.55 -28.89
N CYS A 10 23.41 28.53 -27.62
CA CYS A 10 22.59 27.46 -27.06
C CYS A 10 23.22 26.07 -27.33
N GLY A 11 23.85 25.41 -26.36
CA GLY A 11 23.13 24.74 -25.31
C GLY A 11 22.67 23.36 -25.80
N PHE A 12 23.38 22.30 -25.39
CA PHE A 12 22.81 21.05 -24.91
C PHE A 12 23.95 20.11 -24.48
N LEU A 13 24.47 20.32 -23.27
CA LEU A 13 25.00 19.20 -22.50
C LEU A 13 23.79 18.32 -22.16
N LEU A 14 23.52 17.30 -22.96
CA LEU A 14 22.59 16.24 -22.60
C LEU A 14 23.23 15.43 -21.46
N LEU A 15 23.11 15.92 -20.22
CA LEU A 15 23.05 15.02 -19.08
C LEU A 15 21.74 14.25 -19.23
N ALA A 16 21.81 13.09 -19.88
CA ALA A 16 20.80 12.06 -19.71
C ALA A 16 20.92 11.55 -18.26
N ALA A 17 20.33 12.28 -17.32
CA ALA A 17 20.01 11.73 -16.01
C ALA A 17 18.92 10.68 -16.25
N ALA A 18 19.34 9.43 -16.46
CA ALA A 18 18.45 8.30 -16.34
C ALA A 18 17.90 8.32 -14.91
N ALA A 19 16.67 8.81 -14.76
CA ALA A 19 15.90 8.63 -13.54
C ALA A 19 15.59 7.12 -13.44
N PHE A 20 16.50 6.37 -12.83
CA PHE A 20 16.20 5.02 -12.39
C PHE A 20 15.07 5.15 -11.36
N ALA A 21 13.87 4.69 -11.72
CA ALA A 21 12.78 4.54 -10.79
C ALA A 21 13.30 3.67 -9.64
N ALA A 22 13.29 4.20 -8.41
CA ALA A 22 13.70 3.44 -7.24
C ALA A 22 12.75 2.26 -7.06
N ASP A 23 13.30 1.09 -6.72
CA ASP A 23 12.50 -0.10 -6.40
C ASP A 23 11.57 0.18 -5.21
N PRO A 24 10.35 -0.40 -5.19
CA PRO A 24 9.43 -0.24 -4.07
C PRO A 24 10.02 -0.84 -2.79
N ALA A 25 9.67 -0.25 -1.64
CA ALA A 25 10.13 -0.74 -0.33
C ALA A 25 9.70 -2.20 -0.11
N PRO A 26 10.49 -3.04 0.59
CA PRO A 26 10.12 -4.42 0.85
C PRO A 26 8.76 -4.56 1.56
N VAL A 27 8.00 -5.59 1.18
CA VAL A 27 6.73 -5.92 1.84
C VAL A 27 7.00 -6.45 3.25
N PRO A 28 6.32 -5.92 4.29
CA PRO A 28 6.43 -6.46 5.64
C PRO A 28 6.02 -7.93 5.74
N VAL A 29 6.42 -8.62 6.80
CA VAL A 29 5.98 -10.00 7.05
C VAL A 29 4.47 -9.99 7.34
N VAL A 30 3.72 -10.82 6.61
CA VAL A 30 2.27 -10.98 6.77
C VAL A 30 1.93 -12.45 7.03
N PRO A 31 1.13 -12.76 8.06
CA PRO A 31 0.72 -11.85 9.14
C PRO A 31 1.88 -11.45 10.05
N ALA A 32 1.75 -10.34 10.76
CA ALA A 32 2.77 -9.89 11.71
C ALA A 32 2.84 -10.89 12.89
N PRO A 33 4.01 -11.46 13.20
CA PRO A 33 4.12 -12.50 14.24
C PRO A 33 3.62 -12.01 15.60
N GLY A 34 2.72 -12.79 16.22
CA GLY A 34 2.19 -12.52 17.56
C GLY A 34 1.22 -11.35 17.66
N LYS A 35 0.78 -10.78 16.53
CA LYS A 35 -0.18 -9.65 16.49
C LYS A 35 -1.40 -9.98 15.65
N VAL A 36 -2.56 -9.48 16.08
CA VAL A 36 -3.73 -9.37 15.21
C VAL A 36 -3.32 -8.51 14.01
N THR A 37 -3.57 -9.01 12.80
CA THR A 37 -3.12 -8.34 11.57
C THR A 37 -4.29 -8.12 10.62
N LEU A 38 -4.42 -6.89 10.13
CA LEU A 38 -5.21 -6.56 8.95
C LEU A 38 -4.25 -6.30 7.80
N VAL A 39 -4.41 -7.05 6.70
CA VAL A 39 -3.80 -6.71 5.41
C VAL A 39 -4.86 -6.15 4.46
N ASP A 40 -4.58 -5.03 3.81
CA ASP A 40 -5.32 -4.53 2.66
C ASP A 40 -4.48 -4.67 1.39
N LEU A 41 -4.96 -5.50 0.46
CA LEU A 41 -4.36 -5.66 -0.86
C LEU A 41 -5.07 -4.74 -1.84
N GLY A 42 -4.38 -3.70 -2.30
CA GLY A 42 -4.95 -2.67 -3.17
C GLY A 42 -3.93 -2.08 -4.14
N ALA A 43 -4.27 -0.95 -4.74
CA ALA A 43 -3.33 -0.18 -5.57
C ALA A 43 -3.60 1.31 -5.44
N LYS A 44 -2.56 2.13 -5.31
CA LYS A 44 -2.66 3.59 -5.10
C LYS A 44 -3.42 4.32 -6.21
N ALA A 45 -3.46 3.74 -7.41
CA ALA A 45 -4.14 4.32 -8.58
C ALA A 45 -5.52 3.71 -8.89
N CYS A 46 -5.98 2.73 -8.10
CA CYS A 46 -7.32 2.15 -8.23
C CYS A 46 -8.36 2.98 -7.44
N VAL A 47 -9.48 3.35 -8.07
CA VAL A 47 -10.46 4.29 -7.46
C VAL A 47 -11.06 3.77 -6.15
N PRO A 48 -11.63 2.55 -6.07
CA PRO A 48 -12.07 1.98 -4.79
C PRO A 48 -10.96 1.84 -3.75
N CYS A 49 -9.71 1.59 -4.16
CA CYS A 49 -8.57 1.49 -3.23
C CYS A 49 -8.22 2.87 -2.64
N LYS A 50 -8.33 3.95 -3.41
CA LYS A 50 -8.14 5.32 -2.90
C LYS A 50 -9.16 5.66 -1.80
N MET A 51 -10.37 5.13 -1.88
CA MET A 51 -11.38 5.30 -0.83
C MET A 51 -11.03 4.56 0.45
N MET A 52 -10.29 3.45 0.37
CA MET A 52 -9.80 2.73 1.55
C MET A 52 -8.69 3.46 2.30
N GLN A 53 -7.88 4.30 1.62
CA GLN A 53 -6.75 5.00 2.25
C GLN A 53 -7.12 5.80 3.51
N PRO A 54 -8.14 6.69 3.51
CA PRO A 54 -8.54 7.39 4.74
C PRO A 54 -9.10 6.45 5.81
N VAL A 55 -9.75 5.34 5.42
CA VAL A 55 -10.26 4.34 6.36
C VAL A 55 -9.10 3.62 7.05
N LEU A 56 -8.12 3.14 6.28
CA LEU A 56 -6.93 2.47 6.82
C LEU A 56 -6.11 3.40 7.73
N ALA A 57 -5.97 4.68 7.36
CA ALA A 57 -5.28 5.66 8.20
C ALA A 57 -5.99 5.87 9.56
N ALA A 58 -7.33 5.92 9.57
CA ALA A 58 -8.10 6.02 10.81
C ALA A 58 -7.94 4.77 11.68
N ILE A 59 -7.99 3.57 11.07
CA ILE A 59 -7.76 2.30 11.75
C ILE A 59 -6.33 2.22 12.30
N GLU A 60 -5.31 2.56 11.51
CA GLU A 60 -3.92 2.56 11.95
C GLU A 60 -3.70 3.49 13.15
N ALA A 61 -4.26 4.70 13.12
CA ALA A 61 -4.20 5.63 14.24
C ALA A 61 -4.89 5.09 15.51
N ARG A 62 -6.04 4.43 15.37
CA ARG A 62 -6.82 3.90 16.50
C ARG A 62 -6.21 2.63 17.12
N TYR A 63 -5.59 1.79 16.31
CA TYR A 63 -5.07 0.47 16.69
C TYR A 63 -3.55 0.42 16.78
N ALA A 64 -2.87 1.57 16.72
CA ALA A 64 -1.43 1.71 16.88
C ALA A 64 -0.92 0.84 18.04
N ASP A 65 0.17 0.12 17.78
CA ASP A 65 0.83 -0.85 18.66
C ASP A 65 0.04 -2.13 19.00
N ARG A 66 -1.29 -2.10 18.95
CA ARG A 66 -2.19 -3.22 19.33
C ARG A 66 -2.43 -4.21 18.19
N ALA A 67 -2.55 -3.72 16.95
CA ALA A 67 -2.70 -4.54 15.75
C ALA A 67 -1.72 -4.08 14.66
N ALA A 68 -1.37 -4.97 13.75
CA ALA A 68 -0.61 -4.62 12.55
C ALA A 68 -1.59 -4.30 11.42
N ILE A 69 -1.51 -3.09 10.88
CA ILE A 69 -2.30 -2.66 9.72
C ILE A 69 -1.32 -2.50 8.56
N ILE A 70 -1.45 -3.34 7.54
CA ILE A 70 -0.48 -3.45 6.45
C ILE A 70 -1.20 -3.22 5.13
N PHE A 71 -0.74 -2.24 4.35
CA PHE A 71 -1.19 -2.05 2.98
C PHE A 71 -0.15 -2.61 2.01
N ILE A 72 -0.59 -3.39 1.02
CA ILE A 72 0.26 -3.90 -0.05
C ILE A 72 -0.26 -3.32 -1.37
N ASP A 73 0.57 -2.51 -2.03
CA ASP A 73 0.29 -2.11 -3.41
C ASP A 73 0.63 -3.26 -4.36
N VAL A 74 -0.39 -3.91 -4.91
CA VAL A 74 -0.23 -5.09 -5.76
C VAL A 74 0.29 -4.80 -7.16
N TRP A 75 0.33 -3.52 -7.56
CA TRP A 75 0.93 -3.11 -8.83
C TRP A 75 2.42 -2.83 -8.69
N GLU A 76 2.86 -2.39 -7.51
CA GLU A 76 4.27 -2.29 -7.11
C GLU A 76 4.85 -3.67 -6.77
N HIS A 77 4.08 -4.52 -6.08
CA HIS A 77 4.49 -5.86 -5.63
C HIS A 77 3.74 -6.97 -6.37
N ARG A 78 4.13 -7.21 -7.63
CA ARG A 78 3.38 -8.06 -8.57
C ARG A 78 3.35 -9.55 -8.23
N ASP A 79 4.23 -10.02 -7.36
CA ASP A 79 4.29 -11.41 -6.89
C ASP A 79 3.42 -11.67 -5.64
N GLU A 80 3.04 -10.63 -4.90
CA GLU A 80 2.22 -10.75 -3.68
C GLU A 80 0.81 -11.29 -3.93
N PRO A 81 0.03 -10.83 -4.93
CA PRO A 81 -1.35 -11.26 -5.15
C PRO A 81 -1.56 -12.78 -5.14
N GLN A 82 -0.62 -13.52 -5.72
CA GLN A 82 -0.71 -14.98 -5.81
C GLN A 82 -0.57 -15.64 -4.43
N LYS A 83 0.26 -15.08 -3.53
CA LYS A 83 0.49 -15.58 -2.17
C LYS A 83 -0.78 -15.49 -1.31
N PHE A 84 -1.64 -14.52 -1.57
CA PHE A 84 -2.89 -14.29 -0.84
C PHE A 84 -4.14 -14.90 -1.51
N GLY A 85 -3.99 -15.50 -2.70
CA GLY A 85 -5.11 -15.95 -3.51
C GLY A 85 -6.03 -14.79 -3.92
N LEU A 86 -5.45 -13.64 -4.24
CA LEU A 86 -6.17 -12.41 -4.54
C LEU A 86 -6.94 -12.52 -5.86
N ARG A 87 -8.22 -12.14 -5.84
CA ARG A 87 -9.11 -12.17 -7.02
C ARG A 87 -9.53 -10.78 -7.49
N VAL A 88 -9.69 -9.86 -6.56
CA VAL A 88 -10.17 -8.49 -6.79
C VAL A 88 -9.50 -7.55 -5.79
N ILE A 89 -9.35 -6.28 -6.17
CA ILE A 89 -8.89 -5.22 -5.27
C ILE A 89 -9.98 -4.17 -5.04
N PRO A 90 -10.04 -3.54 -3.85
CA PRO A 90 -9.26 -3.89 -2.67
C PRO A 90 -9.78 -5.18 -2.00
N THR A 91 -8.91 -5.90 -1.28
CA THR A 91 -9.30 -7.05 -0.45
C THR A 91 -8.68 -6.90 0.93
N GLN A 92 -9.50 -7.01 1.98
CA GLN A 92 -9.06 -6.94 3.37
C GLN A 92 -9.03 -8.35 3.97
N ILE A 93 -7.90 -8.77 4.52
CA ILE A 93 -7.72 -10.08 5.15
C ILE A 93 -7.33 -9.88 6.61
N PHE A 94 -8.04 -10.58 7.49
CA PHE A 94 -7.86 -10.50 8.93
C PHE A 94 -7.22 -11.78 9.45
N TYR A 95 -6.20 -11.62 10.28
CA TYR A 95 -5.47 -12.71 10.94
C TYR A 95 -5.51 -12.54 12.46
N ASP A 96 -5.67 -13.65 13.18
CA ASP A 96 -5.52 -13.68 14.63
C ASP A 96 -4.05 -13.63 15.07
N LYS A 97 -3.80 -13.60 16.39
CA LYS A 97 -2.44 -13.54 16.97
C LYS A 97 -1.58 -14.77 16.65
N THR A 98 -2.19 -15.88 16.24
CA THR A 98 -1.49 -17.11 15.82
C THR A 98 -1.08 -17.09 14.35
N GLY A 99 -1.55 -16.08 13.60
CA GLY A 99 -1.34 -15.94 12.17
C GLY A 99 -2.34 -16.73 11.32
N LYS A 100 -3.43 -17.22 11.91
CA LYS A 100 -4.49 -17.88 11.16
C LYS A 100 -5.42 -16.82 10.55
N GLU A 101 -5.71 -16.97 9.27
CA GLU A 101 -6.74 -16.18 8.60
C GLU A 101 -8.12 -16.50 9.19
N VAL A 102 -8.81 -15.48 9.68
CA VAL A 102 -10.14 -15.62 10.31
C VAL A 102 -11.29 -15.20 9.39
N SER A 103 -11.04 -14.23 8.51
CA SER A 103 -12.05 -13.68 7.61
C SER A 103 -11.39 -12.80 6.54
N ARG A 104 -12.07 -12.64 5.40
CA ARG A 104 -11.69 -11.68 4.36
C ARG A 104 -12.91 -10.97 3.78
N HIS A 105 -12.71 -9.77 3.24
CA HIS A 105 -13.71 -8.97 2.53
C HIS A 105 -13.16 -8.52 1.17
N GLU A 106 -14.03 -8.52 0.15
CA GLU A 106 -13.69 -8.08 -1.20
C GLU A 106 -14.46 -6.79 -1.53
N GLY A 107 -13.73 -5.77 -1.98
CA GLY A 107 -14.27 -4.44 -2.27
C GLY A 107 -14.07 -3.45 -1.14
N PHE A 108 -14.76 -2.31 -1.24
CA PHE A 108 -14.70 -1.27 -0.22
C PHE A 108 -15.31 -1.75 1.10
N LEU A 109 -14.69 -1.36 2.21
CA LEU A 109 -15.13 -1.68 3.56
C LEU A 109 -15.00 -0.45 4.46
N ASP A 110 -16.10 -0.05 5.09
CA ASP A 110 -16.11 1.06 6.03
C ASP A 110 -15.30 0.77 7.31
N GLU A 111 -14.96 1.83 8.04
CA GLU A 111 -14.16 1.74 9.27
C GLU A 111 -14.78 0.85 10.34
N LYS A 112 -16.10 0.98 10.58
CA LYS A 112 -16.76 0.30 11.70
C LYS A 112 -16.66 -1.23 11.61
N PRO A 113 -16.99 -1.90 10.49
CA PRO A 113 -16.80 -3.34 10.36
C PRO A 113 -15.36 -3.83 10.61
N ILE A 114 -14.37 -3.03 10.20
CA ILE A 114 -12.95 -3.32 10.44
C ILE A 114 -12.67 -3.25 11.93
N ALA A 115 -13.06 -2.16 12.59
CA ALA A 115 -12.88 -1.95 14.02
C ALA A 115 -13.56 -3.06 14.86
N ASP A 116 -14.81 -3.40 14.53
CA ASP A 116 -15.55 -4.48 15.21
C ASP A 116 -14.80 -5.82 15.11
N THR A 117 -14.21 -6.12 13.93
CA THR A 117 -13.45 -7.34 13.70
C THR A 117 -12.14 -7.34 14.48
N LEU A 118 -11.40 -6.24 14.47
CA LEU A 118 -10.15 -6.10 15.22
C LEU A 118 -10.38 -6.16 16.74
N ASP A 119 -11.41 -5.48 17.24
CA ASP A 119 -11.76 -5.48 18.66
C ASP A 119 -12.10 -6.89 19.15
N ARG A 120 -12.85 -7.65 18.35
CA ARG A 120 -13.14 -9.07 18.64
C ARG A 120 -11.85 -9.90 18.72
N LEU A 121 -10.99 -9.82 17.70
CA LEU A 121 -9.74 -10.60 17.66
C LEU A 121 -8.74 -10.21 18.76
N LEU A 122 -8.76 -8.96 19.21
CA LEU A 122 -7.88 -8.51 20.30
C LEU A 122 -8.34 -9.03 21.67
N ALA A 123 -9.64 -9.28 21.84
CA ALA A 123 -10.25 -9.81 23.05
C ALA A 123 -10.09 -11.35 23.21
N GLU A 124 -9.78 -12.05 22.12
CA GLU A 124 -9.38 -13.47 22.09
C GLU A 124 -7.95 -13.67 22.61
#